data_AF-A0A367JJB2-F1
#
_entry.id   AF-A0A367JJB2-F1
#
_cell.length_a   1.000
_cell.length_b   1.000
_cell.length_c   1.000
_cell.angle_alpha   90.00
_cell.angle_beta   90.00
_cell.angle_gamma   90.00
#
_symmetry.space_group_name_H-M   'P 1'
#
loop_
_entity.id
_entity.type
_entity.pdbx_description
1 polymer ?
#
loop_
_entity_poly.entity_id
_entity_poly.type
_entity_poly.pdbx_seq_one_letter_code
_entity_poly.pdbx_strand_id
1 'polypeptide(L)'
;GVYAWITVNFLLGHFGNQKQHSAAVLDLGGGSTQIVFEPDRLPDGSLQPLPETESTYNLHFDGHDYLLYQNSYLGYGLMEARKRMHQLVIKKDTQHACLPRGLLWEYTKEVSEPIQFNGTGSFEDCVRVVDKMFDKSQECELSPCSFDGIYQPAIADSFRHGPIYIFSYFHDRTQPLGLPAAFRLPELKALTESVCSGAYLDQVTDLSLREELLDRPEWCLDLSFIYRLLSYGYEIPDDSVLTVAKKINDVETGWCLGAAIAILGDSSLQNIE
;
A
#
# COMPACT_ATOMS: atom_id res chain seq x y z
N GLY A 1 10.53 -4.03 2.93
CA GLY A 1 10.71 -2.65 2.46
C GLY A 1 11.94 -2.53 1.58
N VAL A 2 13.10 -2.20 2.16
CA VAL A 2 14.33 -1.82 1.43
C VAL A 2 14.75 -2.83 0.36
N TYR A 3 14.73 -4.15 0.65
CA TYR A 3 15.05 -5.15 -0.37
C TYR A 3 14.09 -5.14 -1.58
N ALA A 4 12.82 -4.83 -1.38
CA ALA A 4 11.89 -4.69 -2.50
C ALA A 4 12.13 -3.40 -3.30
N TRP A 5 12.55 -2.32 -2.63
CA TRP A 5 13.06 -1.11 -3.29
C TRP A 5 14.29 -1.41 -4.14
N ILE A 6 15.23 -2.24 -3.64
CA ILE A 6 16.39 -2.71 -4.42
C ILE A 6 15.92 -3.50 -5.64
N THR A 7 15.02 -4.47 -5.47
CA THR A 7 14.47 -5.26 -6.59
C THR A 7 13.93 -4.36 -7.70
N VAL A 8 13.04 -3.42 -7.35
CA VAL A 8 12.37 -2.56 -8.33
C VAL A 8 13.38 -1.67 -9.04
N ASN A 9 14.23 -0.96 -8.29
CA ASN A 9 15.21 -0.06 -8.89
C ASN A 9 16.30 -0.78 -9.68
N PHE A 10 16.63 -2.03 -9.31
CA PHE A 10 17.51 -2.90 -10.09
C PHE A 10 16.88 -3.25 -11.43
N LEU A 11 15.62 -3.73 -11.40
CA LEU A 11 14.91 -4.13 -12.61
C LEU A 11 14.61 -2.96 -13.55
N LEU A 12 14.48 -1.74 -13.02
CA LEU A 12 14.33 -0.51 -13.81
C LEU A 12 15.67 0.08 -14.29
N GLY A 13 16.81 -0.44 -13.84
CA GLY A 13 18.12 0.07 -14.19
C GLY A 13 18.39 1.48 -13.64
N HIS A 14 17.84 1.81 -12.48
CA HIS A 14 17.97 3.13 -11.86
C HIS A 14 19.28 3.31 -11.06
N PHE A 15 20.00 2.23 -10.76
CA PHE A 15 21.26 2.30 -10.04
C PHE A 15 22.38 2.95 -10.88
N GLY A 16 23.20 3.77 -10.23
CA GLY A 16 24.38 4.42 -10.83
C GLY A 16 24.10 5.60 -11.75
N ASN A 17 22.84 5.88 -12.07
CA ASN A 17 22.44 7.06 -12.84
C ASN A 17 21.82 8.14 -11.93
N GLN A 18 22.66 9.00 -11.33
CA GLN A 18 22.19 10.07 -10.43
C GLN A 18 21.24 11.10 -11.06
N LYS A 19 21.04 11.08 -12.38
CA LYS A 19 20.06 11.94 -13.07
C LYS A 19 18.66 11.34 -13.12
N GLN A 20 18.53 10.05 -12.84
CA GLN A 20 17.25 9.33 -12.88
C GLN A 20 16.77 9.10 -11.46
N HIS A 21 15.56 9.59 -11.16
CA HIS A 21 14.96 9.39 -9.85
C HIS A 21 14.69 7.90 -9.64
N SER A 22 15.10 7.41 -8.47
CA SER A 22 14.71 6.07 -8.03
C SER A 22 13.20 5.99 -7.83
N ALA A 23 12.65 4.79 -8.02
CA ALA A 23 11.25 4.50 -7.79
C ALA A 23 10.96 4.39 -6.29
N ALA A 24 9.83 4.95 -5.86
CA ALA A 24 9.24 4.62 -4.57
C ALA A 24 8.57 3.24 -4.65
N VAL A 25 8.58 2.52 -3.54
CA VAL A 25 8.01 1.17 -3.44
C VAL A 25 7.04 1.10 -2.26
N LEU A 26 5.83 0.63 -2.54
CA LEU A 26 4.83 0.30 -1.53
C LEU A 26 4.42 -1.17 -1.65
N ASP A 27 4.47 -1.89 -0.53
CA ASP A 27 4.17 -3.32 -0.46
C ASP A 27 3.04 -3.55 0.54
N LEU A 28 1.88 -4.01 0.08
CA LEU A 28 0.77 -4.37 0.96
C LEU A 28 0.77 -5.89 1.21
N GLY A 29 1.32 -6.29 2.35
CA GLY A 29 1.29 -7.65 2.85
C GLY A 29 0.02 -7.97 3.65
N GLY A 30 -0.01 -9.17 4.24
CA GLY A 30 -1.14 -9.61 5.08
C GLY A 30 -1.14 -8.98 6.46
N GLY A 31 0.04 -8.90 7.11
CA GLY A 31 0.21 -8.39 8.47
C GLY A 31 0.69 -6.95 8.57
N SER A 32 1.35 -6.44 7.53
CA SER A 32 1.93 -5.10 7.49
C SER A 32 1.92 -4.52 6.08
N THR A 33 2.13 -3.22 5.98
CA THR A 33 2.37 -2.51 4.72
C THR A 33 3.66 -1.72 4.82
N GLN A 34 4.44 -1.66 3.75
CA GLN A 34 5.72 -0.97 3.70
C GLN A 34 5.67 0.18 2.71
N ILE A 35 6.45 1.22 3.01
CA ILE A 35 6.75 2.35 2.12
C ILE A 35 8.24 2.61 2.17
N VAL A 36 8.88 2.75 1.00
CA VAL A 36 10.31 3.07 0.88
C VAL A 36 10.52 3.99 -0.31
N PHE A 37 11.24 5.09 -0.12
CA PHE A 37 11.63 6.00 -1.19
C PHE A 37 12.90 6.79 -0.84
N GLU A 38 13.63 7.23 -1.86
CA GLU A 38 14.68 8.23 -1.73
C GLU A 38 14.05 9.61 -1.98
N PRO A 39 14.19 10.59 -1.07
CA PRO A 39 13.66 11.92 -1.30
C PRO A 39 14.24 12.58 -2.57
N ASP A 40 13.42 13.42 -3.21
CA ASP A 40 13.82 14.24 -4.34
C ASP A 40 15.03 15.11 -3.97
N ARG A 41 15.97 15.21 -4.92
CA ARG A 41 17.10 16.13 -4.81
C ARG A 41 16.61 17.57 -4.86
N LEU A 42 17.26 18.41 -4.05
CA LEU A 42 17.12 19.86 -4.10
C LEU A 42 17.67 20.42 -5.42
N PRO A 43 17.32 21.67 -5.80
CA PRO A 43 17.78 22.28 -7.06
C PRO A 43 19.31 22.36 -7.22
N ASP A 44 20.06 22.32 -6.11
CA ASP A 44 21.52 22.30 -6.10
C ASP A 44 22.13 20.88 -6.25
N GLY A 45 21.28 19.86 -6.37
CA GLY A 45 21.64 18.45 -6.52
C GLY A 45 21.87 17.70 -5.20
N SER A 46 21.78 18.37 -4.05
CA SER A 46 21.86 17.73 -2.74
C SER A 46 20.56 16.99 -2.39
N LEU A 47 20.64 15.98 -1.52
CA LEU A 47 19.45 15.26 -1.04
C LEU A 47 18.74 16.08 0.04
N GLN A 48 17.41 16.01 0.10
CA GLN A 48 16.69 16.52 1.26
C GLN A 48 17.16 15.74 2.51
N PRO A 49 17.59 16.44 3.58
CA PRO A 49 18.06 15.76 4.77
C PRO A 49 16.88 15.06 5.46
N LEU A 50 17.09 13.79 5.79
CA LEU A 50 16.20 13.04 6.67
C LEU A 50 16.73 13.09 8.11
N PRO A 51 15.84 13.13 9.12
CA PRO A 51 16.23 13.07 10.51
C PRO A 51 16.84 11.69 10.83
N GLU A 52 17.83 11.65 11.73
CA GLU A 52 18.46 10.40 12.17
C GLU A 52 17.50 9.60 13.06
N THR A 53 16.73 8.71 12.44
CA THR A 53 15.73 7.85 13.07
C THR A 53 15.77 6.45 12.48
N GLU A 54 15.06 5.50 13.07
CA GLU A 54 14.92 4.14 12.52
C GLU A 54 14.29 4.13 11.12
N SER A 55 13.52 5.18 10.76
CA SER A 55 12.92 5.33 9.43
C SER A 55 13.89 5.85 8.37
N THR A 56 15.11 6.22 8.76
CA THR A 56 16.15 6.69 7.84
C THR A 56 17.18 5.59 7.62
N TYR A 57 17.40 5.21 6.36
CA TYR A 57 18.28 4.12 5.99
C TYR A 57 19.32 4.57 4.96
N ASN A 58 20.58 4.56 5.36
CA ASN A 58 21.72 4.80 4.47
C ASN A 58 22.10 3.49 3.78
N LEU A 59 21.68 3.33 2.53
CA LEU A 59 22.01 2.16 1.73
C LEU A 59 23.27 2.42 0.90
N HIS A 60 24.31 1.61 1.08
CA HIS A 60 25.41 1.51 0.14
C HIS A 60 25.16 0.36 -0.83
N PHE A 61 25.00 0.64 -2.12
CA PHE A 61 24.68 -0.35 -3.14
C PHE A 61 25.30 0.00 -4.49
N ASP A 62 25.94 -0.99 -5.13
CA ASP A 62 26.61 -0.84 -6.43
C ASP A 62 27.61 0.33 -6.48
N GLY A 63 28.33 0.57 -5.37
CA GLY A 63 29.30 1.66 -5.25
C GLY A 63 28.69 3.07 -5.08
N HIS A 64 27.38 3.15 -4.84
CA HIS A 64 26.65 4.40 -4.64
C HIS A 64 25.90 4.42 -3.30
N ASP A 65 25.83 5.60 -2.67
CA ASP A 65 25.06 5.81 -1.45
C ASP A 65 23.67 6.37 -1.78
N TYR A 66 22.63 5.80 -1.15
CA TYR A 66 21.25 6.21 -1.25
C TYR A 66 20.70 6.49 0.16
N LEU A 67 20.13 7.68 0.36
CA LEU A 67 19.46 8.05 1.60
C LEU A 67 17.97 7.74 1.47
N LEU A 68 17.51 6.66 2.10
CA LEU A 68 16.14 6.19 1.98
C LEU A 68 15.33 6.56 3.21
N TYR A 69 14.11 7.05 2.99
CA TYR A 69 13.03 6.89 3.96
C TYR A 69 12.47 5.48 3.83
N GLN A 70 12.28 4.79 4.95
CA GLN A 70 11.66 3.48 5.02
C GLN A 70 10.75 3.39 6.24
N ASN A 71 9.61 2.74 6.08
CA ASN A 71 8.80 2.35 7.22
C ASN A 71 7.98 1.08 6.95
N SER A 72 7.65 0.37 8.02
CA SER A 72 6.73 -0.77 8.01
C SER A 72 5.62 -0.57 9.04
N TYR A 73 4.40 -0.35 8.57
CA TYR A 73 3.23 -0.22 9.42
C TYR A 73 2.71 -1.62 9.80
N LEU A 74 3.15 -2.12 10.94
CA LEU A 74 2.69 -3.39 11.49
C LEU A 74 1.22 -3.28 11.92
N GLY A 75 0.41 -4.30 11.62
CA GLY A 75 -1.04 -4.30 11.88
C GLY A 75 -1.86 -3.58 10.81
N TYR A 76 -1.22 -3.04 9.77
CA TYR A 76 -1.86 -2.36 8.64
C TYR A 76 -1.77 -3.16 7.32
N GLY A 77 -1.41 -4.44 7.40
CA GLY A 77 -1.59 -5.34 6.25
C GLY A 77 -3.07 -5.64 6.00
N LEU A 78 -3.41 -6.13 4.79
CA LEU A 78 -4.80 -6.26 4.36
C LEU A 78 -5.62 -7.21 5.26
N MET A 79 -5.02 -8.29 5.78
CA MET A 79 -5.74 -9.23 6.65
C MET A 79 -6.01 -8.64 8.03
N GLU A 80 -5.05 -7.90 8.59
CA GLU A 80 -5.22 -7.20 9.87
C GLU A 80 -6.20 -6.04 9.73
N ALA A 81 -6.19 -5.36 8.59
CA ALA A 81 -7.17 -4.34 8.25
C ALA A 81 -8.61 -4.88 8.28
N ARG A 82 -8.88 -6.02 7.62
CA ARG A 82 -10.19 -6.69 7.67
C ARG A 82 -10.65 -6.95 9.09
N LYS A 83 -9.80 -7.61 9.89
CA LYS A 83 -10.11 -7.91 11.30
C LYS A 83 -10.48 -6.63 12.06
N ARG A 84 -9.64 -5.59 11.97
CA ARG A 84 -9.87 -4.32 12.68
C ARG A 84 -11.14 -3.62 12.21
N MET A 85 -11.42 -3.61 10.91
CA MET A 85 -12.63 -2.99 10.35
C MET A 85 -13.90 -3.68 10.83
N HIS A 86 -13.94 -5.01 10.83
CA HIS A 86 -15.08 -5.76 11.39
C HIS A 86 -15.28 -5.43 12.87
N GLN A 87 -14.19 -5.39 13.66
CA GLN A 87 -14.27 -5.06 15.09
C GLN A 87 -14.75 -3.61 15.34
N LEU A 88 -14.36 -2.67 14.49
CA LEU A 88 -14.85 -1.28 14.57
C LEU A 88 -16.36 -1.18 14.30
N VAL A 89 -16.89 -2.02 13.40
CA VAL A 89 -18.34 -2.12 13.15
C VAL A 89 -19.03 -2.75 14.36
N ILE A 90 -18.57 -3.92 14.82
CA ILE A 90 -19.13 -4.67 15.95
C ILE A 90 -19.30 -3.82 17.21
N LYS A 91 -18.31 -2.97 17.52
CA LYS A 91 -18.35 -2.08 18.68
C LYS A 91 -19.48 -1.04 18.63
N LYS A 92 -20.03 -0.77 17.45
CA LYS A 92 -21.06 0.25 17.23
C LYS A 92 -22.44 -0.36 16.94
N ASP A 93 -22.51 -1.31 16.01
CA ASP A 93 -23.74 -1.98 15.54
C ASP A 93 -23.38 -3.20 14.65
N THR A 94 -24.33 -3.79 13.95
CA THR A 94 -24.12 -4.87 12.97
C THR A 94 -24.30 -4.43 11.51
N GLN A 95 -24.67 -3.16 11.25
CA GLN A 95 -24.70 -2.61 9.90
C GLN A 95 -23.29 -2.38 9.36
N HIS A 96 -22.96 -3.05 8.27
CA HIS A 96 -21.61 -3.07 7.72
C HIS A 96 -21.54 -2.38 6.34
N ALA A 97 -21.11 -1.12 6.33
CA ALA A 97 -21.02 -0.32 5.11
C ALA A 97 -20.11 -0.89 4.03
N CYS A 98 -19.03 -1.56 4.46
CA CYS A 98 -18.04 -2.14 3.56
C CYS A 98 -18.41 -3.53 3.02
N LEU A 99 -19.58 -4.07 3.37
CA LEU A 99 -20.08 -5.34 2.82
C LEU A 99 -21.20 -5.07 1.81
N PRO A 100 -21.39 -5.95 0.81
CA PRO A 100 -22.41 -5.81 -0.23
C PRO A 100 -23.81 -5.57 0.34
N ARG A 101 -24.57 -4.69 -0.32
CA ARG A 101 -25.93 -4.36 0.09
C ARG A 101 -26.82 -5.61 0.15
N GLY A 102 -27.51 -5.78 1.28
CA GLY A 102 -28.45 -6.88 1.49
C GLY A 102 -27.80 -8.22 1.83
N LEU A 103 -26.47 -8.28 1.90
CA LEU A 103 -25.77 -9.46 2.39
C LEU A 103 -26.02 -9.62 3.89
N LEU A 104 -26.58 -10.76 4.27
CA LEU A 104 -26.58 -11.24 5.64
C LEU A 104 -25.43 -12.22 5.81
N TRP A 105 -24.40 -11.83 6.55
CA TRP A 105 -23.19 -12.63 6.70
C TRP A 105 -22.95 -12.99 8.16
N GLU A 106 -22.89 -14.28 8.46
CA GLU A 106 -22.52 -14.79 9.77
C GLU A 106 -21.00 -14.75 9.92
N TYR A 107 -20.52 -13.82 10.74
CA TYR A 107 -19.12 -13.64 11.04
C TYR A 107 -18.74 -14.32 12.36
N THR A 108 -17.78 -15.24 12.28
CA THR A 108 -17.37 -16.10 13.40
C THR A 108 -15.90 -15.92 13.79
N LYS A 109 -15.14 -15.11 13.05
CA LYS A 109 -13.70 -14.90 13.29
C LYS A 109 -13.49 -13.82 14.36
N GLU A 110 -12.54 -14.01 15.27
CA GLU A 110 -12.16 -13.00 16.28
C GLU A 110 -13.34 -12.53 17.17
N VAL A 111 -14.35 -13.38 17.36
CA VAL A 111 -15.52 -13.12 18.20
C VAL A 111 -15.84 -14.34 19.05
N SER A 112 -16.41 -14.13 20.24
CA SER A 112 -16.81 -15.23 21.13
C SER A 112 -18.09 -15.92 20.69
N GLU A 113 -19.00 -15.17 20.06
CA GLU A 113 -20.29 -15.65 19.55
C GLU A 113 -20.48 -15.16 18.11
N PRO A 114 -21.15 -15.94 17.22
CA PRO A 114 -21.42 -15.52 15.86
C PRO A 114 -22.16 -14.18 15.78
N ILE A 115 -21.70 -13.30 14.90
CA ILE A 115 -22.32 -11.99 14.66
C ILE A 115 -22.91 -11.99 13.25
N GLN A 116 -24.19 -11.65 13.14
CA GLN A 116 -24.82 -11.46 11.84
C GLN A 116 -24.64 -10.02 11.36
N PHE A 117 -23.74 -9.81 10.40
CA PHE A 117 -23.62 -8.53 9.71
C PHE A 117 -24.71 -8.33 8.68
N ASN A 118 -25.16 -7.09 8.54
CA ASN A 118 -26.05 -6.64 7.46
C ASN A 118 -25.30 -5.64 6.58
N GLY A 119 -24.94 -6.06 5.37
CA GLY A 119 -24.20 -5.22 4.42
C GLY A 119 -25.07 -4.11 3.82
N THR A 120 -24.54 -2.90 3.74
CA THR A 120 -25.26 -1.75 3.16
C THR A 120 -24.64 -1.22 1.86
N GLY A 121 -23.39 -1.58 1.56
CA GLY A 121 -22.69 -1.22 0.32
C GLY A 121 -22.54 0.30 0.12
N SER A 122 -22.23 1.04 1.19
CA SER A 122 -22.05 2.50 1.13
C SER A 122 -20.55 2.82 1.16
N PHE A 123 -20.03 3.37 0.07
CA PHE A 123 -18.63 3.78 -0.02
C PHE A 123 -18.32 4.88 1.00
N GLU A 124 -19.17 5.90 1.10
CA GLU A 124 -18.98 7.04 1.99
C GLU A 124 -18.96 6.61 3.47
N ASP A 125 -19.82 5.67 3.84
CA ASP A 125 -19.85 5.12 5.20
C ASP A 125 -18.68 4.18 5.45
N CYS A 126 -18.27 3.41 4.42
CA CYS A 126 -17.14 2.50 4.54
C CYS A 126 -15.83 3.27 4.75
N VAL A 127 -15.56 4.32 3.97
CA VAL A 127 -14.34 5.13 4.17
C VAL A 127 -14.32 5.80 5.54
N ARG A 128 -15.48 6.15 6.12
CA ARG A 128 -15.54 6.64 7.52
C ARG A 128 -15.19 5.57 8.56
N VAL A 129 -15.39 4.28 8.25
CA VAL A 129 -14.89 3.19 9.09
C VAL A 129 -13.38 3.08 8.93
N VAL A 130 -12.88 3.14 7.70
CA VAL A 130 -11.45 3.07 7.39
C VAL A 130 -10.68 4.24 8.00
N ASP A 131 -11.21 5.46 7.97
CA ASP A 131 -10.54 6.66 8.51
C ASP A 131 -10.22 6.52 10.01
N LYS A 132 -11.05 5.79 10.76
CA LYS A 132 -10.80 5.49 12.18
C LYS A 132 -9.64 4.53 12.41
N MET A 133 -9.14 3.89 11.36
CA MET A 133 -7.95 3.06 11.45
C MET A 133 -6.69 3.90 11.54
N PHE A 134 -6.68 5.10 10.97
CA PHE A 134 -5.50 5.96 10.88
C PHE A 134 -5.61 7.09 11.90
N ASP A 135 -4.93 6.98 13.04
CA ASP A 135 -5.02 8.02 14.07
C ASP A 135 -4.17 9.24 13.69
N LYS A 136 -4.82 10.25 13.12
CA LYS A 136 -4.20 11.54 12.80
C LYS A 136 -4.09 12.49 14.01
N SER A 137 -4.65 12.10 15.17
CA SER A 137 -4.68 12.93 16.38
C SER A 137 -3.56 12.60 17.36
N GLN A 138 -2.88 11.47 17.17
CA GLN A 138 -1.73 11.08 17.97
C GLN A 138 -0.61 12.13 17.86
N GLU A 139 0.07 12.37 18.98
CA GLU A 139 1.19 13.34 19.04
C GLU A 139 2.29 12.94 18.04
N CYS A 140 2.70 13.92 17.24
CA CYS A 140 3.73 13.77 16.24
C CYS A 140 5.04 14.34 16.79
N GLU A 141 5.83 13.51 17.47
CA GLU A 141 7.10 13.91 18.10
C GLU A 141 8.08 14.48 17.06
N LEU A 142 8.03 13.96 15.84
CA LEU A 142 8.85 14.38 14.72
C LEU A 142 7.96 14.61 13.50
N SER A 143 7.83 15.88 13.11
CA SER A 143 6.98 16.31 12.00
C SER A 143 7.72 16.29 10.65
N PRO A 144 7.03 16.01 9.53
CA PRO A 144 5.62 15.59 9.43
C PRO A 144 5.39 14.11 9.74
N CYS A 145 4.16 13.78 10.14
CA CYS A 145 3.73 12.39 10.37
C CYS A 145 2.69 11.96 9.35
N SER A 146 2.69 10.66 9.06
CA SER A 146 1.62 9.97 8.34
C SER A 146 0.39 9.80 9.24
N PHE A 147 0.33 8.73 10.01
CA PHE A 147 -0.68 8.44 11.03
C PHE A 147 -0.03 7.73 12.21
N ASP A 148 -0.74 7.64 13.33
CA ASP A 148 -0.29 7.04 14.60
C ASP A 148 1.00 7.67 15.16
N GLY A 149 1.20 8.97 14.92
CA GLY A 149 2.41 9.68 15.35
C GLY A 149 3.70 9.25 14.62
N ILE A 150 3.58 8.48 13.53
CA ILE A 150 4.75 7.95 12.82
C ILE A 150 5.25 8.97 11.80
N TYR A 151 6.50 9.42 11.99
CA TYR A 151 7.22 10.28 11.07
C TYR A 151 7.20 9.72 9.65
N GLN A 152 6.80 10.56 8.69
CA GLN A 152 6.85 10.29 7.27
C GLN A 152 7.03 11.63 6.54
N PRO A 153 8.10 11.82 5.74
CA PRO A 153 8.21 12.97 4.87
C PRO A 153 6.96 13.08 3.97
N ALA A 154 6.42 14.29 3.82
CA ALA A 154 5.24 14.50 2.99
C ALA A 154 5.57 14.12 1.54
N ILE A 155 4.85 13.15 0.96
CA ILE A 155 5.14 12.65 -0.40
C ILE A 155 5.03 13.77 -1.43
N ALA A 156 4.04 14.67 -1.25
CA ALA A 156 3.82 15.83 -2.11
C ALA A 156 5.05 16.76 -2.23
N ASP A 157 5.88 16.83 -1.18
CA ASP A 157 7.03 17.75 -1.09
C ASP A 157 8.38 17.02 -1.27
N SER A 158 8.45 15.77 -0.80
CA SER A 158 9.67 14.99 -0.74
C SER A 158 9.83 13.98 -1.88
N PHE A 159 8.76 13.65 -2.62
CA PHE A 159 8.83 12.68 -3.72
C PHE A 159 7.79 13.02 -4.80
N ARG A 160 8.04 14.12 -5.52
CA ARG A 160 7.09 14.67 -6.51
C ARG A 160 7.32 14.13 -7.91
N HIS A 161 8.57 13.81 -8.26
CA HIS A 161 8.96 13.55 -9.65
C HIS A 161 9.26 12.08 -9.95
N GLY A 162 9.49 11.27 -8.92
CA GLY A 162 9.80 9.85 -9.07
C GLY A 162 8.56 8.97 -9.32
N PRO A 163 8.73 7.81 -9.97
CA PRO A 163 7.64 6.86 -10.16
C PRO A 163 7.32 6.11 -8.87
N ILE A 164 6.04 5.78 -8.64
CA ILE A 164 5.60 5.00 -7.48
C ILE A 164 5.15 3.61 -7.95
N TYR A 165 5.80 2.57 -7.43
CA TYR A 165 5.45 1.18 -7.71
C TYR A 165 4.78 0.53 -6.51
N ILE A 166 3.65 -0.12 -6.75
CA ILE A 166 2.86 -0.81 -5.73
C ILE A 166 2.62 -2.27 -6.12
N PHE A 167 2.67 -3.20 -5.17
CA PHE A 167 2.53 -4.64 -5.46
C PHE A 167 1.89 -5.43 -4.30
N SER A 168 1.91 -6.77 -4.38
CA SER A 168 1.23 -7.68 -3.45
C SER A 168 -0.29 -7.45 -3.44
N TYR A 169 -0.92 -7.25 -2.28
CA TYR A 169 -2.39 -7.09 -2.23
C TYR A 169 -2.90 -5.86 -2.98
N PHE A 170 -2.06 -4.84 -3.24
CA PHE A 170 -2.44 -3.76 -4.17
C PHE A 170 -2.75 -4.31 -5.56
N HIS A 171 -1.91 -5.23 -6.06
CA HIS A 171 -2.13 -5.92 -7.32
C HIS A 171 -3.36 -6.82 -7.24
N ASP A 172 -3.42 -7.70 -6.24
CA ASP A 172 -4.41 -8.77 -6.16
C ASP A 172 -5.84 -8.27 -5.97
N ARG A 173 -6.02 -7.03 -5.49
CA ARG A 173 -7.34 -6.41 -5.30
C ARG A 173 -7.73 -5.43 -6.41
N THR A 174 -6.82 -5.05 -7.30
CA THR A 174 -7.09 -4.05 -8.35
C THR A 174 -7.04 -4.62 -9.78
N GLN A 175 -6.01 -5.39 -10.11
CA GLN A 175 -5.79 -5.87 -11.48
C GLN A 175 -6.89 -6.84 -11.97
N PRO A 176 -7.37 -7.80 -11.16
CA PRO A 176 -8.49 -8.65 -11.57
C PRO A 176 -9.76 -7.87 -11.90
N LEU A 177 -9.90 -6.64 -11.36
CA LEU A 177 -11.04 -5.77 -11.60
C LEU A 177 -10.85 -4.83 -12.81
N GLY A 178 -9.80 -5.04 -13.59
CA GLY A 178 -9.53 -4.27 -14.80
C GLY A 178 -8.98 -2.86 -14.56
N LEU A 179 -8.52 -2.54 -13.34
CA LEU A 179 -7.82 -1.27 -13.10
C LEU A 179 -6.55 -1.24 -13.97
N PRO A 180 -6.27 -0.16 -14.73
CA PRO A 180 -5.05 -0.05 -15.51
C PRO A 180 -3.80 -0.24 -14.66
N ALA A 181 -2.74 -0.81 -15.23
CA ALA A 181 -1.48 -1.01 -14.52
C ALA A 181 -0.86 0.31 -14.05
N ALA A 182 -1.06 1.40 -14.78
CA ALA A 182 -0.73 2.75 -14.35
C ALA A 182 -2.02 3.56 -14.20
N PHE A 183 -2.27 4.10 -13.01
CA PHE A 183 -3.51 4.82 -12.68
C PHE A 183 -3.25 5.93 -11.65
N ARG A 184 -4.25 6.79 -11.46
CA ARG A 184 -4.29 7.82 -10.39
C ARG A 184 -5.36 7.49 -9.36
N LEU A 185 -5.22 8.05 -8.15
CA LEU A 185 -6.16 7.81 -7.04
C LEU A 185 -7.65 8.01 -7.39
N PRO A 186 -8.05 9.00 -8.22
CA PRO A 186 -9.44 9.13 -8.64
C PRO A 186 -10.00 7.91 -9.40
N GLU A 187 -9.17 7.20 -10.16
CA GLU A 187 -9.58 5.99 -10.89
C GLU A 187 -9.82 4.82 -9.94
N LEU A 188 -8.93 4.64 -8.95
CA LEU A 188 -9.12 3.67 -7.87
C LEU A 188 -10.36 3.99 -7.02
N LYS A 189 -10.60 5.27 -6.73
CA LYS A 189 -11.81 5.73 -6.04
C LYS A 189 -13.07 5.34 -6.82
N ALA A 190 -13.12 5.64 -8.11
CA ALA A 190 -14.27 5.33 -8.96
C ALA A 190 -14.54 3.81 -9.05
N LEU A 191 -13.47 3.00 -9.18
CA LEU A 191 -13.58 1.55 -9.10
C LEU A 191 -14.16 1.10 -7.75
N THR A 192 -13.68 1.68 -6.65
CA THR A 192 -14.13 1.36 -5.30
C THR A 192 -15.61 1.70 -5.10
N GLU A 193 -16.06 2.87 -5.54
CA GLU A 193 -17.46 3.30 -5.52
C GLU A 193 -18.36 2.33 -6.31
N SER A 194 -17.90 1.90 -7.50
CA SER A 194 -18.61 0.94 -8.35
C SER A 194 -18.73 -0.44 -7.70
N VAL A 195 -17.67 -0.93 -7.05
CA VAL A 195 -17.67 -2.21 -6.34
C VAL A 195 -18.55 -2.15 -5.09
N CYS A 196 -18.44 -1.09 -4.28
CA CYS A 196 -19.22 -0.93 -3.05
C CYS A 196 -20.72 -0.83 -3.31
N SER A 197 -21.13 -0.12 -4.37
CA SER A 197 -22.53 0.00 -4.75
C SER A 197 -23.12 -1.27 -5.37
N GLY A 198 -22.28 -2.25 -5.75
CA GLY A 198 -22.67 -3.45 -6.47
C GLY A 198 -22.76 -3.28 -7.99
N ALA A 199 -22.67 -2.05 -8.50
CA ALA A 199 -22.77 -1.75 -9.93
C ALA A 199 -21.68 -2.46 -10.76
N TYR A 200 -20.48 -2.65 -10.19
CA TYR A 200 -19.42 -3.40 -10.85
C TYR A 200 -19.85 -4.85 -11.11
N LEU A 201 -20.42 -5.53 -10.11
CA LEU A 201 -20.83 -6.93 -10.21
C LEU A 201 -21.88 -7.16 -11.31
N ASP A 202 -22.75 -6.18 -11.57
CA ASP A 202 -23.75 -6.25 -12.65
C ASP A 202 -23.13 -6.19 -14.06
N GLN A 203 -21.90 -5.65 -14.18
CA GLN A 203 -21.20 -5.46 -15.45
C GLN A 203 -20.17 -6.56 -15.74
N VAL A 204 -19.78 -7.36 -14.74
CA VAL A 204 -18.79 -8.43 -14.91
C VAL A 204 -19.35 -9.57 -15.77
N THR A 205 -18.75 -9.76 -16.94
CA THR A 205 -19.05 -10.86 -17.87
C THR A 205 -18.16 -12.09 -17.67
N ASP A 206 -17.00 -11.93 -17.04
CA ASP A 206 -16.11 -13.05 -16.71
C ASP A 206 -16.72 -13.86 -15.56
N LEU A 207 -17.07 -15.13 -15.83
CA LEU A 207 -17.73 -16.00 -14.86
C LEU A 207 -16.84 -16.31 -13.65
N SER A 208 -15.54 -16.50 -13.86
CA SER A 208 -14.62 -16.85 -12.78
C SER A 208 -14.42 -15.69 -11.82
N LEU A 209 -14.28 -14.47 -12.35
CA LEU A 209 -14.20 -13.26 -11.55
C LEU A 209 -15.52 -13.02 -10.81
N ARG A 210 -16.66 -13.24 -11.48
CA ARG A 210 -17.98 -13.10 -10.85
C ARG A 210 -18.14 -14.06 -9.67
N GLU A 211 -17.72 -15.31 -9.82
CA GLU A 211 -17.72 -16.29 -8.74
C GLU A 211 -16.79 -15.87 -7.58
N GLU A 212 -15.58 -15.38 -7.86
CA GLU A 212 -14.66 -14.88 -6.82
C GLU A 212 -15.24 -13.67 -6.07
N LEU A 213 -15.90 -12.75 -6.78
CA LEU A 213 -16.56 -11.58 -6.20
C LEU A 213 -17.72 -11.97 -5.26
N LEU A 214 -18.47 -13.02 -5.62
CA LEU A 214 -19.59 -13.52 -4.84
C LEU A 214 -19.13 -14.36 -3.64
N ASP A 215 -18.05 -15.12 -3.77
CA ASP A 215 -17.48 -15.95 -2.71
C ASP A 215 -16.86 -15.11 -1.60
N ARG A 216 -16.28 -13.94 -1.94
CA ARG A 216 -15.62 -13.06 -0.96
C ARG A 216 -16.34 -11.73 -0.81
N PRO A 217 -17.11 -11.51 0.26
CA PRO A 217 -17.88 -10.28 0.43
C PRO A 217 -17.05 -9.05 0.82
N GLU A 218 -15.73 -9.17 0.93
CA GLU A 218 -14.84 -8.13 1.48
C GLU A 218 -14.23 -7.22 0.38
N TRP A 219 -14.61 -7.33 -0.90
CA TRP A 219 -14.00 -6.53 -1.97
C TRP A 219 -14.15 -5.01 -1.79
N CYS A 220 -15.34 -4.54 -1.40
CA CYS A 220 -15.56 -3.13 -1.09
C CYS A 220 -14.72 -2.68 0.12
N LEU A 221 -14.61 -3.54 1.13
CA LEU A 221 -13.77 -3.33 2.31
C LEU A 221 -12.30 -3.16 1.92
N ASP A 222 -11.76 -4.11 1.16
CA ASP A 222 -10.36 -4.12 0.74
C ASP A 222 -10.00 -2.89 -0.09
N LEU A 223 -10.83 -2.57 -1.08
CA LEU A 223 -10.60 -1.42 -1.96
C LEU A 223 -10.72 -0.10 -1.20
N SER A 224 -11.68 0.02 -0.29
CA SER A 224 -11.82 1.20 0.57
C SER A 224 -10.61 1.37 1.49
N PHE A 225 -10.09 0.27 2.04
CA PHE A 225 -8.86 0.28 2.82
C PHE A 225 -7.66 0.73 1.98
N ILE A 226 -7.45 0.13 0.81
CA ILE A 226 -6.36 0.47 -0.11
C ILE A 226 -6.43 1.95 -0.53
N TYR A 227 -7.61 2.42 -0.95
CA TYR A 227 -7.81 3.81 -1.35
C TYR A 227 -7.48 4.80 -0.23
N ARG A 228 -7.94 4.54 1.01
CA ARG A 228 -7.67 5.45 2.14
C ARG A 228 -6.27 5.30 2.70
N LEU A 229 -5.66 4.12 2.65
CA LEU A 229 -4.25 3.95 2.98
C LEU A 229 -3.37 4.83 2.08
N LEU A 230 -3.63 4.84 0.76
CA LEU A 230 -2.87 5.66 -0.18
C LEU A 230 -3.22 7.16 -0.07
N SER A 231 -4.52 7.51 -0.06
CA SER A 231 -4.99 8.90 -0.13
C SER A 231 -4.92 9.67 1.20
N TYR A 232 -5.05 8.99 2.34
CA TYR A 232 -5.16 9.61 3.66
C TYR A 232 -4.11 9.11 4.63
N GLY A 233 -3.76 7.82 4.59
CA GLY A 233 -2.66 7.28 5.38
C GLY A 233 -1.33 7.88 4.93
N TYR A 234 -0.95 7.59 3.69
CA TYR A 234 0.30 8.05 3.08
C TYR A 234 0.24 9.43 2.46
N GLU A 235 -0.97 9.97 2.27
CA GLU A 235 -1.19 11.30 1.68
C GLU A 235 -0.56 11.45 0.30
N ILE A 236 -0.68 10.40 -0.53
CA ILE A 236 -0.28 10.45 -1.93
C ILE A 236 -1.16 11.45 -2.68
N PRO A 237 -0.59 12.40 -3.43
CA PRO A 237 -1.36 13.34 -4.25
C PRO A 237 -2.23 12.66 -5.31
N ASP A 238 -3.41 13.24 -5.59
CA ASP A 238 -4.34 12.71 -6.60
C ASP A 238 -3.77 12.72 -8.03
N ASP A 239 -2.80 13.57 -8.33
CA ASP A 239 -2.14 13.68 -9.64
C ASP A 239 -0.96 12.70 -9.82
N SER A 240 -0.46 12.11 -8.72
CA SER A 240 0.59 11.10 -8.74
C SER A 240 0.14 9.84 -9.48
N VAL A 241 0.99 9.35 -10.38
CA VAL A 241 0.75 8.09 -11.10
C VAL A 241 1.33 6.93 -10.31
N LEU A 242 0.45 5.99 -9.97
CA LEU A 242 0.77 4.73 -9.31
C LEU A 242 0.89 3.64 -10.36
N THR A 243 1.97 2.85 -10.31
CA THR A 243 2.18 1.70 -11.17
C THR A 243 2.04 0.42 -10.36
N VAL A 244 1.01 -0.37 -10.64
CA VAL A 244 0.88 -1.73 -10.13
C VAL A 244 1.75 -2.65 -10.97
N ALA A 245 2.68 -3.33 -10.32
CA ALA A 245 3.52 -4.32 -10.96
C ALA A 245 3.42 -5.65 -10.20
N LYS A 246 3.09 -6.74 -10.89
CA LYS A 246 3.37 -8.11 -10.39
C LYS A 246 4.75 -8.57 -10.81
N LYS A 247 5.18 -8.11 -11.98
CA LYS A 247 6.47 -8.42 -12.58
C LYS A 247 7.05 -7.19 -13.26
N ILE A 248 8.37 -7.08 -13.25
CA ILE A 248 9.14 -6.14 -14.07
C ILE A 248 10.18 -6.97 -14.81
N ASN A 249 10.24 -6.86 -16.15
CA ASN A 249 11.12 -7.68 -16.99
C ASN A 249 11.03 -9.19 -16.69
N ASP A 250 9.79 -9.71 -16.60
CA ASP A 250 9.44 -11.09 -16.25
C ASP A 250 9.84 -11.60 -14.85
N VAL A 251 10.45 -10.74 -14.02
CA VAL A 251 10.82 -11.04 -12.63
C VAL A 251 9.76 -10.54 -11.67
N GLU A 252 9.36 -11.38 -10.72
CA GLU A 252 8.37 -11.04 -9.70
C GLU A 252 8.84 -9.88 -8.84
N THR A 253 7.96 -8.90 -8.66
CA THR A 253 8.19 -7.78 -7.75
C THR A 253 8.00 -8.24 -6.31
N GLY A 254 9.03 -8.04 -5.50
CA GLY A 254 9.06 -8.44 -4.10
C GLY A 254 10.45 -8.28 -3.53
N TRP A 255 10.62 -8.69 -2.28
CA TRP A 255 11.91 -8.53 -1.57
C TRP A 255 12.96 -9.59 -1.97
N CYS A 256 12.56 -10.73 -2.53
CA CYS A 256 13.43 -11.90 -2.72
C CYS A 256 14.66 -11.58 -3.60
N LEU A 257 14.46 -10.94 -4.75
CA LEU A 257 15.55 -10.62 -5.67
C LEU A 257 16.54 -9.64 -5.04
N GLY A 258 16.06 -8.52 -4.50
CA GLY A 258 16.90 -7.50 -3.90
C GLY A 258 17.65 -8.01 -2.66
N ALA A 259 17.06 -8.93 -1.89
CA ALA A 259 17.76 -9.62 -0.82
C ALA A 259 18.92 -10.49 -1.37
N ALA A 260 18.67 -11.27 -2.42
CA ALA A 260 19.71 -12.08 -3.06
C ALA A 260 20.84 -11.20 -3.64
N ILE A 261 20.50 -10.08 -4.30
CA ILE A 261 21.50 -9.15 -4.86
C ILE A 261 22.29 -8.48 -3.74
N ALA A 262 21.64 -8.02 -2.67
CA ALA A 262 22.32 -7.39 -1.54
C ALA A 262 23.29 -8.36 -0.85
N ILE A 263 22.91 -9.63 -0.71
CA ILE A 263 23.79 -10.68 -0.17
C ILE A 263 25.00 -10.91 -1.10
N LEU A 264 24.77 -11.07 -2.41
CA LEU A 264 25.85 -11.32 -3.37
C LEU A 264 26.78 -10.13 -3.61
N GLY A 265 26.25 -8.91 -3.49
CA GLY A 265 27.01 -7.65 -3.60
C GLY A 265 27.75 -7.27 -2.32
N ASP A 266 27.47 -7.92 -1.20
CA ASP A 266 28.21 -7.72 0.04
C ASP A 266 29.61 -8.34 -0.09
N SER A 267 30.61 -7.45 -0.17
CA SER A 267 32.03 -7.80 -0.19
C SER A 267 32.49 -8.66 1.00
N SER A 268 31.67 -8.79 2.06
CA SER A 268 31.92 -9.75 3.15
C SER A 268 31.93 -11.22 2.71
N LEU A 269 31.26 -11.58 1.60
CA LEU A 269 31.31 -12.92 1.01
C LEU A 269 32.51 -13.16 0.09
N GLN A 270 33.25 -12.11 -0.29
CA GLN A 270 34.47 -12.25 -1.10
C GLN A 270 35.68 -12.75 -0.29
N ASN A 271 35.55 -12.86 1.04
CA ASN A 271 36.60 -13.33 1.95
C ASN A 271 36.32 -14.71 2.56
N ILE A 272 35.43 -15.51 1.97
CA ILE A 272 35.25 -16.92 2.33
C ILE A 272 36.10 -17.76 1.37
N GLU A 273 37.42 -17.73 1.60
CA GLU A 273 38.37 -18.77 1.13
C GLU A 273 38.79 -19.66 2.29
#